data_AF-A0A831L3B9-F1
#
_entry.id   AF-A0A831L3B9-F1
#
_cell.length_a   1.000
_cell.length_b   1.000
_cell.length_c   1.000
_cell.angle_alpha   90.00
_cell.angle_beta   90.00
_cell.angle_gamma   90.00
#
_symmetry.space_group_name_H-M   'P 1'
#
loop_
_entity.id
_entity.type
_entity.pdbx_description
1 polymer ?
#
loop_
_entity_poly.entity_id
_entity_poly.type
_entity_poly.pdbx_seq_one_letter_code
_entity_poly.pdbx_strand_id
1 'polypeptide(L)'
;MERLDDEGQWIVLMGVVVATGMFILAIIINQAPMVGQSTSEAVLEFPKNEIQDIRYHLAPLAQLDNSSESNKTIDRAKKDMRALSMARNNAVMYFETNSTTNMADLFYRYNRLTIRYNNGVTEYYEEHLVSVRLP
;
A
#
# COMPACT_ATOMS: atom_id res chain seq x y z
N MET A 1 -61.40 -35.55 -12.30
CA MET A 1 -60.17 -35.38 -11.54
C MET A 1 -59.04 -35.66 -12.53
N GLU A 2 -58.47 -34.60 -13.10
CA GLU A 2 -57.37 -34.72 -14.07
C GLU A 2 -56.18 -35.39 -13.39
N ARG A 3 -55.68 -36.45 -14.03
CA ARG A 3 -54.50 -37.18 -13.62
C ARG A 3 -53.32 -36.27 -13.94
N LEU A 4 -52.75 -35.64 -12.90
CA LEU A 4 -51.52 -34.87 -13.05
C LEU A 4 -50.45 -35.81 -13.62
N ASP A 5 -49.90 -35.42 -14.76
CA ASP A 5 -48.86 -36.19 -15.45
C ASP A 5 -47.52 -35.91 -14.76
N ASP A 6 -47.23 -36.69 -13.71
CA ASP A 6 -46.03 -36.55 -12.86
C ASP A 6 -44.72 -36.58 -13.67
N GLU A 7 -44.75 -37.24 -14.83
CA GLU A 7 -43.61 -37.41 -15.73
C GLU A 7 -43.29 -36.10 -16.48
N GLY A 8 -44.31 -35.35 -16.88
CA GLY A 8 -44.18 -34.01 -17.47
C GLY A 8 -43.74 -32.94 -16.45
N GLN A 9 -44.12 -33.10 -15.19
CA GLN A 9 -43.70 -32.18 -14.12
C GLN A 9 -42.21 -32.32 -13.81
N TRP A 10 -41.68 -33.55 -13.81
CA TRP A 10 -40.26 -33.81 -13.54
C TRP A 10 -39.32 -33.15 -14.56
N ILE A 11 -39.67 -33.23 -15.84
CA ILE A 11 -38.87 -32.63 -16.91
C ILE A 11 -38.88 -31.10 -16.86
N VAL A 12 -40.01 -30.49 -16.50
CA VAL A 12 -40.12 -29.04 -16.29
C VAL A 12 -39.27 -28.62 -15.09
N LEU A 13 -39.29 -29.41 -14.00
CA LEU A 13 -38.54 -29.12 -12.79
C LEU A 13 -37.02 -29.19 -13.03
N MET A 14 -36.56 -30.21 -13.77
CA MET A 14 -35.15 -30.30 -14.22
C MET A 14 -34.76 -29.14 -15.13
N GLY A 15 -35.64 -28.73 -16.05
CA GLY A 15 -35.41 -27.58 -16.92
C GLY A 15 -35.23 -26.27 -16.15
N VAL A 16 -36.05 -26.03 -15.13
CA VAL A 16 -35.94 -24.85 -14.25
C VAL A 16 -34.65 -24.87 -13.45
N VAL A 17 -34.25 -26.03 -12.92
CA VAL A 17 -32.97 -26.18 -12.18
C VAL A 17 -31.78 -25.86 -13.07
N VAL A 18 -31.74 -26.42 -14.28
CA VAL A 18 -30.64 -26.17 -15.24
C VAL A 18 -30.62 -24.71 -15.68
N ALA A 19 -31.78 -24.12 -16.00
CA ALA A 19 -31.88 -22.72 -16.40
C ALA A 19 -31.43 -21.77 -15.28
N THR A 20 -31.83 -22.03 -14.04
CA THR A 20 -31.42 -21.24 -12.88
C THR A 20 -29.91 -21.37 -12.63
N GLY A 21 -29.36 -22.59 -12.74
CA GLY A 21 -27.93 -22.82 -12.62
C GLY A 21 -27.12 -22.08 -13.68
N MET A 22 -27.55 -22.13 -14.95
CA MET A 22 -26.92 -21.38 -16.04
C MET A 22 -27.02 -19.86 -15.85
N PHE A 23 -28.16 -19.37 -15.36
CA PHE A 23 -28.34 -17.95 -15.11
C PHE A 23 -27.40 -17.43 -14.01
N ILE A 24 -27.25 -18.18 -12.91
CA ILE A 24 -26.30 -17.84 -11.84
C ILE A 24 -24.86 -17.90 -12.36
N LEU A 25 -24.50 -18.91 -13.14
CA LEU A 25 -23.19 -19.03 -13.79
C LEU A 25 -22.89 -17.84 -14.69
N ALA A 26 -23.85 -17.41 -15.52
CA ALA A 26 -23.70 -16.26 -16.39
C ALA A 26 -23.44 -14.96 -15.60
N ILE A 27 -24.13 -14.77 -14.47
CA ILE A 27 -23.89 -13.62 -13.58
C ILE A 27 -22.47 -13.66 -13.02
N ILE A 28 -22.02 -14.81 -12.51
CA ILE A 28 -20.67 -14.96 -11.92
C ILE A 28 -19.59 -14.67 -12.98
N ILE A 29 -19.73 -15.25 -14.18
CA ILE A 29 -18.76 -15.05 -15.28
C ILE A 29 -18.73 -13.57 -15.71
N ASN A 30 -19.87 -12.89 -15.75
CA ASN A 30 -19.92 -11.48 -16.13
C ASN A 30 -19.24 -10.55 -15.11
N GLN A 31 -19.21 -10.93 -13.83
CA GLN A 31 -18.59 -10.14 -12.76
C GLN A 31 -17.11 -10.47 -12.53
N ALA A 32 -16.64 -11.65 -12.96
CA ALA A 32 -15.25 -12.09 -12.76
C ALA A 32 -14.18 -11.13 -13.33
N PRO A 33 -14.35 -10.51 -14.53
CA PRO A 33 -13.38 -9.55 -15.05
C PRO A 33 -13.27 -8.29 -14.19
N MET A 34 -14.38 -7.78 -13.66
CA MET A 34 -14.40 -6.54 -12.87
C MET A 34 -13.62 -6.69 -11.56
N VAL A 35 -13.78 -7.84 -10.88
CA VAL A 35 -13.06 -8.13 -9.64
C VAL A 35 -11.58 -8.41 -9.92
N GLY A 36 -11.25 -9.17 -10.97
CA GLY A 36 -9.87 -9.48 -11.34
C GLY A 36 -9.07 -8.26 -11.82
N GLN A 37 -9.74 -7.31 -12.49
CA GLN A 37 -9.14 -6.04 -12.89
C GLN A 37 -8.86 -5.15 -11.68
N SER A 38 -9.83 -4.94 -10.79
CA SER A 38 -9.66 -4.07 -9.61
C SER A 38 -8.54 -4.51 -8.66
N THR A 39 -8.31 -5.82 -8.52
CA THR A 39 -7.21 -6.35 -7.69
C THR A 39 -5.85 -6.24 -8.40
N SER A 40 -5.80 -6.42 -9.72
CA SER A 40 -4.56 -6.28 -10.48
C SER A 40 -4.14 -4.81 -10.64
N GLU A 41 -5.12 -3.92 -10.81
CA GLU A 41 -4.92 -2.47 -10.85
C GLU A 41 -4.39 -1.97 -9.50
N ALA A 42 -4.97 -2.41 -8.38
CA ALA A 42 -4.48 -2.07 -7.04
C ALA A 42 -3.03 -2.52 -6.77
N VAL A 43 -2.58 -3.64 -7.36
CA VAL A 43 -1.19 -4.11 -7.23
C VAL A 43 -0.24 -3.35 -8.16
N LEU A 44 -0.68 -3.01 -9.37
CA LEU A 44 0.09 -2.22 -10.32
C LEU A 44 0.22 -0.75 -9.90
N GLU A 45 -0.78 -0.21 -9.21
CA GLU A 45 -0.82 1.17 -8.74
C GLU A 45 0.02 1.39 -7.47
N PHE A 46 0.56 0.32 -6.85
CA PHE A 46 1.42 0.48 -5.69
C PHE A 46 2.72 1.22 -6.08
N PRO A 47 3.00 2.41 -5.51
CA PRO A 47 4.08 3.29 -5.97
C PRO A 47 5.45 2.87 -5.41
N LYS A 48 5.84 1.62 -5.64
CA LYS A 48 7.06 1.01 -5.09
C LYS A 48 8.31 1.81 -5.41
N ASN A 49 8.44 2.24 -6.66
CA ASN A 49 9.60 2.98 -7.14
C ASN A 49 9.71 4.35 -6.46
N GLU A 50 8.58 5.02 -6.24
CA GLU A 50 8.56 6.34 -5.58
C GLU A 50 8.99 6.22 -4.12
N ILE A 51 8.40 5.28 -3.38
CA ILE A 51 8.73 5.03 -1.98
C ILE A 51 10.20 4.64 -1.83
N GLN A 52 10.71 3.81 -2.73
CA GLN A 52 12.11 3.37 -2.71
C GLN A 52 13.09 4.52 -3.01
N ASP A 53 12.78 5.38 -3.98
CA ASP A 53 13.58 6.56 -4.31
C ASP A 53 13.62 7.56 -3.14
N ILE A 54 12.46 7.84 -2.55
CA ILE A 54 12.34 8.67 -1.35
C ILE A 54 13.18 8.11 -0.21
N ARG A 55 13.09 6.80 0.05
CA ARG A 55 13.86 6.15 1.10
C ARG A 55 15.36 6.27 0.85
N TYR A 56 15.80 6.12 -0.40
CA TYR A 56 17.20 6.27 -0.78
C TYR A 56 17.72 7.69 -0.48
N HIS A 57 16.91 8.72 -0.73
CA HIS A 57 17.27 10.11 -0.43
C HIS A 57 17.18 10.47 1.07
N LEU A 58 16.28 9.84 1.83
CA LEU A 58 16.10 10.10 3.26
C LEU A 58 17.07 9.34 4.17
N ALA A 59 17.50 8.14 3.77
CA ALA A 59 18.37 7.30 4.62
C ALA A 59 19.69 7.99 5.02
N PRO A 60 20.38 8.75 4.15
CA PRO A 60 21.59 9.51 4.55
C PRO A 60 21.30 10.61 5.57
N LEU A 61 20.11 11.23 5.53
CA LEU A 61 19.74 12.28 6.49
C LEU A 61 19.55 11.71 7.89
N ALA A 62 19.02 10.48 7.98
CA ALA A 62 18.90 9.76 9.24
C ALA A 62 20.25 9.28 9.81
N GLN A 63 21.33 9.32 9.02
CA GLN A 63 22.70 9.01 9.49
C GLN A 63 23.43 10.22 10.08
N LEU A 64 22.89 11.43 9.91
CA LEU A 64 23.49 12.63 10.46
C LEU A 64 23.47 12.61 11.99
N ASP A 65 24.52 13.17 12.59
CA ASP A 65 24.59 13.30 14.04
C ASP A 65 23.65 14.41 14.56
N ASN A 66 23.36 14.41 15.86
CA ASN A 66 22.43 15.33 16.54
C ASN A 66 22.95 16.77 16.70
N SER A 67 23.73 17.26 15.74
CA SER A 67 24.20 18.64 15.74
C SER A 67 23.07 19.60 15.37
N SER A 68 23.13 20.84 15.87
CA SER A 68 22.15 21.88 15.51
C SER A 68 22.12 22.14 14.00
N GLU A 69 23.25 21.99 13.31
CA GLU A 69 23.35 22.18 11.87
C GLU A 69 22.75 21.01 11.08
N SER A 70 22.96 19.78 11.57
CA SER A 70 22.31 18.57 11.02
C SER A 70 20.79 18.69 11.11
N ASN A 71 20.26 19.11 12.26
CA ASN A 71 18.81 19.25 12.47
C ASN A 71 18.20 20.29 11.52
N LYS A 72 18.87 21.43 11.31
CA LYS A 72 18.43 22.44 10.31
C LYS A 72 18.45 21.91 8.88
N THR A 73 19.40 21.02 8.57
CA THR A 73 19.53 20.41 7.24
C THR A 73 18.42 19.38 7.01
N ILE A 74 18.15 18.54 8.00
CA ILE A 74 17.04 17.58 8.01
C ILE A 74 15.69 18.31 7.85
N ASP A 75 15.47 19.40 8.58
CA ASP A 75 14.22 20.17 8.50
C ASP A 75 14.02 20.85 7.13
N ARG A 76 15.10 21.34 6.52
CA ARG A 76 15.05 21.90 5.15
C ARG A 76 14.71 20.82 4.13
N ALA A 77 15.43 19.70 4.16
CA ALA A 77 15.14 18.56 3.32
C ALA A 77 13.70 18.06 3.51
N LYS A 78 13.15 18.15 4.73
CA LYS A 78 11.76 17.79 5.03
C LYS A 78 10.73 18.63 4.33
N LYS A 79 10.95 19.94 4.33
CA LYS A 79 10.06 20.87 3.65
C LYS A 79 10.15 20.71 2.14
N ASP A 80 11.36 20.57 1.62
CA ASP A 80 11.60 20.46 0.18
C ASP A 80 11.00 19.15 -0.38
N MET A 81 11.23 18.02 0.29
CA MET A 81 10.68 16.73 -0.14
C MET A 81 9.16 16.68 -0.03
N ARG A 82 8.57 17.30 0.99
CA ARG A 82 7.11 17.43 1.10
C ARG A 82 6.54 18.26 -0.05
N ALA A 83 7.18 19.38 -0.39
CA ALA A 83 6.77 20.23 -1.51
C ALA A 83 6.90 19.50 -2.86
N LEU A 84 8.01 18.80 -3.09
CA LEU A 84 8.24 18.00 -4.30
C LEU A 84 7.22 16.86 -4.44
N SER A 85 6.92 16.16 -3.34
CA SER A 85 5.94 15.07 -3.30
C SER A 85 4.54 15.56 -3.65
N MET A 86 4.15 16.73 -3.14
CA MET A 86 2.87 17.37 -3.45
C MET A 86 2.82 17.86 -4.90
N ALA A 87 3.90 18.45 -5.41
CA ALA A 87 3.93 19.05 -6.74
C ALA A 87 4.02 18.03 -7.89
N ARG A 88 4.81 16.96 -7.72
CA ARG A 88 5.09 15.98 -8.79
C ARG A 88 4.20 14.75 -8.74
N ASN A 89 3.92 14.24 -7.54
CA ASN A 89 3.30 12.92 -7.35
C ASN A 89 1.90 13.01 -6.70
N ASN A 90 1.40 14.23 -6.44
CA ASN A 90 0.15 14.47 -5.71
C ASN A 90 0.04 13.67 -4.40
N ALA A 91 1.19 13.41 -3.77
CA ALA A 91 1.29 12.56 -2.59
C ALA A 91 1.69 13.39 -1.38
N VAL A 92 0.99 13.18 -0.27
CA VAL A 92 1.33 13.71 1.04
C VAL A 92 2.36 12.78 1.66
N MET A 93 3.59 13.27 1.71
CA MET A 93 4.70 12.61 2.41
C MET A 93 4.93 13.29 3.77
N TYR A 94 5.05 12.48 4.81
CA TYR A 94 5.59 12.90 6.11
C TYR A 94 6.71 11.95 6.51
N PHE A 95 7.84 12.51 6.93
CA PHE A 95 8.91 11.71 7.53
C PHE A 95 9.34 12.27 8.87
N GLU A 96 9.87 11.41 9.72
CA GLU A 96 10.42 11.79 11.00
C GLU A 96 11.68 11.00 11.27
N THR A 97 12.74 11.69 11.68
CA THR A 97 13.95 11.05 12.18
C THR A 97 14.02 11.30 13.68
N ASN A 98 14.12 10.21 14.43
CA ASN A 98 14.29 10.25 15.87
C ASN A 98 15.64 9.64 16.21
N SER A 99 16.59 10.52 16.49
CA SER A 99 17.97 10.16 16.85
C SER A 99 18.17 9.89 18.33
N THR A 100 17.08 9.87 19.11
CA THR A 100 17.03 9.55 20.53
C THR A 100 16.38 8.19 20.74
N THR A 101 16.78 7.19 19.97
CA THR A 101 16.50 5.82 20.38
C THR A 101 17.56 5.43 21.41
N ASN A 102 17.17 4.84 22.54
CA ASN A 102 18.10 4.26 23.50
C ASN A 102 18.72 2.94 22.97
N MET A 103 18.68 2.72 21.65
CA MET A 103 19.22 1.53 21.00
C MET A 103 20.61 1.89 20.47
N ALA A 104 21.63 1.45 21.19
CA ALA A 104 23.02 1.56 20.78
C ALA A 104 23.76 0.26 21.15
N ASP A 105 24.69 -0.13 20.30
CA ASP A 105 25.68 -1.18 20.52
C ASP A 105 27.08 -0.53 20.66
N LEU A 106 28.11 -1.32 20.92
CA LEU A 106 29.48 -0.85 21.19
C LEU A 106 30.05 0.09 20.10
N PHE A 107 29.61 -0.07 18.85
CA PHE A 107 30.13 0.67 17.69
C PHE A 107 29.07 1.48 16.93
N TYR A 108 27.78 1.34 17.26
CA TYR A 108 26.69 1.91 16.48
C TYR A 108 25.56 2.43 17.36
N ARG A 109 25.03 3.61 17.02
CA ARG A 109 23.75 4.11 17.50
C ARG A 109 22.70 3.91 16.42
N TYR A 110 21.48 3.53 16.77
CA TYR A 110 20.39 3.38 15.81
C TYR A 110 19.47 4.60 15.85
N ASN A 111 19.29 5.27 14.72
CA ASN A 111 18.31 6.32 14.55
C ASN A 111 17.05 5.74 13.90
N ARG A 112 15.86 6.10 14.39
CA ARG A 112 14.60 5.65 13.79
C ARG A 112 14.18 6.60 12.69
N LEU A 113 13.94 6.08 11.50
CA LEU A 113 13.35 6.78 10.36
C LEU A 113 11.92 6.27 10.16
N THR A 114 10.94 7.14 10.32
CA THR A 114 9.53 6.85 10.02
C THR A 114 9.15 7.55 8.73
N ILE A 115 8.61 6.80 7.78
CA ILE A 115 8.12 7.31 6.50
C ILE A 115 6.61 7.03 6.41
N ARG A 116 5.84 8.08 6.10
CA ARG A 116 4.40 8.01 5.82
C ARG A 116 4.15 8.58 4.44
N TYR A 117 3.50 7.80 3.59
CA TYR A 117 3.15 8.18 2.23
C TYR A 117 1.65 7.97 2.04
N ASN A 118 0.99 8.96 1.44
CA ASN A 118 -0.41 8.87 1.06
C ASN A 118 -0.65 9.65 -0.23
N ASN A 119 -1.10 8.98 -1.30
CA ASN A 119 -1.45 9.61 -2.58
C ASN A 119 -2.96 9.65 -2.86
N GLY A 120 -3.80 9.43 -1.83
CA GLY A 120 -5.26 9.38 -1.94
C GLY A 120 -5.82 8.01 -2.32
N VAL A 121 -4.98 7.08 -2.79
CA VAL A 121 -5.38 5.70 -3.15
C VAL A 121 -4.63 4.69 -2.29
N THR A 122 -3.33 4.86 -2.14
CA THR A 122 -2.44 4.01 -1.34
C THR A 122 -1.93 4.76 -0.12
N GLU A 123 -2.12 4.17 1.06
CA GLU A 123 -1.45 4.58 2.30
C GLU A 123 -0.32 3.60 2.62
N TYR A 124 0.86 4.14 2.89
CA TYR A 124 2.04 3.36 3.22
C TYR A 124 2.75 3.90 4.46
N TYR A 125 3.15 2.96 5.32
CA TYR A 125 3.83 3.21 6.58
C TYR A 125 5.07 2.33 6.68
N GLU A 126 6.23 2.95 6.91
CA GLU A 126 7.49 2.22 7.15
C GLU A 126 8.20 2.82 8.35
N GLU A 127 8.68 1.94 9.23
CA GLU A 127 9.67 2.26 10.24
C GLU A 127 10.97 1.52 9.91
N HIS A 128 12.06 2.27 9.80
CA HIS A 128 13.38 1.74 9.51
C HIS A 128 14.39 2.20 10.55
N LEU A 129 15.26 1.30 10.99
CA LEU A 129 16.36 1.62 11.90
C LEU A 129 17.63 1.83 11.08
N VAL A 130 18.20 3.02 11.19
CA VAL A 130 19.40 3.43 10.48
C VAL A 130 20.57 3.46 11.45
N SER A 131 21.63 2.71 11.17
CA SER A 131 22.83 2.71 12.01
C SER A 131 23.70 3.93 11.74
N VAL A 132 24.21 4.52 12.83
CA VAL A 132 25.18 5.61 12.85
C VAL A 132 26.40 5.13 13.60
N ARG A 133 27.56 5.15 12.95
CA ARG A 133 28.81 4.74 13.59
C ARG A 133 29.17 5.72 14.71
N LEU A 134 29.43 5.19 15.90
CA LEU A 134 29.94 5.97 17.03
C LEU A 134 31.44 6.27 16.80
N PRO A 135 31.92 7.48 17.16
CA PRO A 135 33.33 7.85 17.05
C PRO A 135 34.23 7.00 17.96
#